data_AF-A0A6B3QLR5-F1
#
_entry.id   AF-A0A6B3QLR5-F1
#
_cell.length_a   1.000
_cell.length_b   1.000
_cell.length_c   1.000
_cell.angle_alpha   90.00
_cell.angle_beta   90.00
_cell.angle_gamma   90.00
#
_symmetry.space_group_name_H-M   'P 1'
#
loop_
_entity.id
_entity.type
_entity.pdbx_description
1 polymer ?
#
loop_
_entity_poly.entity_id
_entity_poly.type
_entity_poly.pdbx_seq_one_letter_code
_entity_poly.pdbx_strand_id
1 'polypeptide(L)'
;MPAVTVENPLTLPRVTAPADAVARPVLTVTTAPSGFEGEGFPVRRAFAGINYRHLDPFIMMDQMGEVEYAPGEPKGTPWHPHRGFETVTYIVDGIFDHQDSNGGGGTITNGDTQWMTAGSGLLHIEAPPEQLVMSGGLFHGLQLWVNLPAKDKMMAPRYQDIRSGSVQLLTSPDGGALLRVIAGELDGHDGPGITHTPITMVHATLAPGAEVTLPWREDFNGLAYVMAGRGSVGAERRPVHLGQTAVFGAGGSLTVRADEKQDSHTPDLEVVLLGGRPIREPMAHYGPFVMNTREELQQAFEDFQKGRLGTVPAVHGMSGEGPGA
;
A
#
# COMPACT_ATOMS: atom_id res chain seq x y z
N MET A 1 10.35 -10.94 2.63
CA MET A 1 11.72 -10.36 2.79
C MET A 1 11.69 -8.91 2.34
N PRO A 2 12.66 -8.02 2.64
CA PRO A 2 12.53 -6.62 2.23
C PRO A 2 12.48 -6.47 0.70
N ALA A 3 11.51 -5.70 0.21
CA ALA A 3 11.25 -5.55 -1.23
C ALA A 3 12.44 -4.97 -2.05
N VAL A 4 13.30 -4.17 -1.42
CA VAL A 4 14.53 -3.61 -2.01
C VAL A 4 15.62 -3.61 -0.95
N THR A 5 16.79 -4.18 -1.21
CA THR A 5 17.92 -4.20 -0.26
C THR A 5 19.12 -3.45 -0.78
N VAL A 6 20.07 -3.14 0.12
CA VAL A 6 21.39 -2.61 -0.23
C VAL A 6 22.45 -3.38 0.53
N GLU A 7 23.62 -3.58 -0.08
CA GLU A 7 24.72 -4.30 0.57
C GLU A 7 25.25 -3.57 1.81
N ASN A 8 25.29 -2.24 1.77
CA ASN A 8 25.77 -1.42 2.87
C ASN A 8 24.88 -0.19 3.10
N PRO A 9 23.95 -0.23 4.08
CA PRO A 9 23.07 0.89 4.41
C PRO A 9 23.80 2.20 4.73
N LEU A 10 25.02 2.15 5.28
CA LEU A 10 25.80 3.33 5.67
C LEU A 10 26.24 4.22 4.50
N THR A 11 26.09 3.73 3.26
CA THR A 11 26.33 4.47 2.02
C THR A 11 25.15 5.36 1.61
N LEU A 12 23.97 5.13 2.20
CA LEU A 12 22.76 5.89 1.90
C LEU A 12 22.75 7.25 2.62
N PRO A 13 21.96 8.22 2.12
CA PRO A 13 21.63 9.42 2.89
C PRO A 13 20.98 9.03 4.22
N ARG A 14 21.29 9.80 5.27
CA ARG A 14 20.81 9.53 6.62
C ARG A 14 19.63 10.43 6.94
N VAL A 15 18.60 9.86 7.54
CA VAL A 15 17.55 10.65 8.20
C VAL A 15 18.05 11.14 9.56
N THR A 16 17.63 12.34 9.92
CA THR A 16 17.98 12.99 11.19
C THR A 16 16.78 12.97 12.12
N ALA A 17 16.99 12.48 13.35
CA ALA A 17 15.96 12.58 14.37
C ALA A 17 15.70 14.06 14.68
N PRO A 18 14.44 14.55 14.62
CA PRO A 18 14.14 15.94 14.84
C PRO A 18 14.31 16.29 16.33
N ALA A 19 15.30 17.13 16.65
CA ALA A 19 15.67 17.45 18.04
C ALA A 19 14.55 18.12 18.85
N ASP A 20 13.76 18.99 18.21
CA ASP A 20 12.73 19.81 18.88
C ASP A 20 11.29 19.39 18.54
N ALA A 21 11.10 18.31 17.77
CA ALA A 21 9.76 17.87 17.40
C ALA A 21 9.06 17.16 18.55
N VAL A 22 7.79 17.53 18.79
CA VAL A 22 6.94 16.86 19.77
C VAL A 22 6.67 15.43 19.30
N ALA A 23 7.02 14.43 20.12
CA ALA A 23 6.74 13.04 19.81
C ALA A 23 5.23 12.78 19.71
N ARG A 24 4.80 12.06 18.67
CA ARG A 24 3.38 11.70 18.51
C ARG A 24 3.03 10.56 19.48
N PRO A 25 2.03 10.73 20.38
CA PRO A 25 1.63 9.66 21.29
C PRO A 25 0.89 8.56 20.54
N VAL A 26 0.96 7.31 21.02
CA VAL A 26 0.20 6.20 20.41
C VAL A 26 -1.23 6.19 20.96
N LEU A 27 -2.20 6.48 20.09
CA LEU A 27 -3.61 6.53 20.48
C LEU A 27 -4.21 5.14 20.64
N THR A 28 -3.93 4.25 19.67
CA THR A 28 -4.44 2.87 19.68
C THR A 28 -3.54 1.96 18.86
N VAL A 29 -3.60 0.66 19.19
CA VAL A 29 -3.02 -0.42 18.38
C VAL A 29 -4.16 -1.41 18.11
N THR A 30 -4.38 -1.75 16.84
CA THR A 30 -5.44 -2.65 16.41
C THR A 30 -4.85 -3.83 15.65
N THR A 31 -5.40 -5.03 15.84
CA THR A 31 -5.00 -6.22 15.09
C THR A 31 -5.89 -6.40 13.88
N ALA A 32 -5.27 -6.49 12.71
CA ALA A 32 -5.92 -6.74 11.43
C ALA A 32 -6.55 -8.14 11.42
N PRO A 33 -7.86 -8.27 11.17
CA PRO A 33 -8.47 -9.56 10.93
C PRO A 33 -7.99 -10.12 9.59
N SER A 34 -7.81 -11.44 9.55
CA SER A 34 -7.53 -12.16 8.31
C SER A 34 -8.83 -12.46 7.56
N GLY A 35 -8.76 -12.50 6.24
CA GLY A 35 -9.87 -12.84 5.35
C GLY A 35 -9.38 -13.25 3.98
N PHE A 36 -10.30 -13.27 3.01
CA PHE A 36 -10.00 -13.53 1.62
C PHE A 36 -10.65 -12.48 0.73
N GLU A 37 -9.97 -12.10 -0.35
CA GLU A 37 -10.48 -11.22 -1.42
C GLU A 37 -10.45 -11.92 -2.78
N GLY A 38 -11.25 -11.43 -3.73
CA GLY A 38 -11.30 -11.96 -5.09
C GLY A 38 -11.61 -13.46 -5.13
N GLU A 39 -10.76 -14.23 -5.83
CA GLU A 39 -10.93 -15.68 -5.98
C GLU A 39 -10.24 -16.52 -4.87
N GLY A 40 -9.87 -15.90 -3.74
CA GLY A 40 -9.30 -16.60 -2.59
C GLY A 40 -7.92 -16.09 -2.14
N PHE A 41 -7.59 -14.83 -2.39
CA PHE A 41 -6.35 -14.24 -1.91
C PHE A 41 -6.40 -14.01 -0.41
N PRO A 42 -5.50 -14.62 0.40
CA PRO A 42 -5.46 -14.35 1.83
C PRO A 42 -5.00 -12.92 2.06
N VAL A 43 -5.78 -12.17 2.84
CA VAL A 43 -5.46 -10.79 3.21
C VAL A 43 -5.53 -10.59 4.72
N ARG A 44 -4.77 -9.61 5.21
CA ARG A 44 -4.97 -8.97 6.52
C ARG A 44 -5.45 -7.55 6.32
N ARG A 45 -6.63 -7.22 6.84
CA ARG A 45 -7.25 -5.90 6.67
C ARG A 45 -6.70 -4.91 7.70
N ALA A 46 -5.60 -4.24 7.35
CA ALA A 46 -4.79 -3.43 8.26
C ALA A 46 -5.59 -2.34 8.99
N PHE A 47 -6.56 -1.73 8.33
CA PHE A 47 -7.35 -0.62 8.89
C PHE A 47 -8.69 -1.03 9.52
N ALA A 48 -9.01 -2.31 9.57
CA ALA A 48 -10.27 -2.77 10.13
C ALA A 48 -10.42 -2.34 11.60
N GLY A 49 -11.55 -1.71 11.92
CA GLY A 49 -11.85 -1.23 13.28
C GLY A 49 -11.22 0.13 13.65
N ILE A 50 -10.43 0.74 12.76
CA ILE A 50 -9.89 2.08 12.96
C ILE A 50 -10.91 3.11 12.45
N ASN A 51 -11.17 4.14 13.25
CA ASN A 51 -12.06 5.22 12.84
C ASN A 51 -11.44 6.03 11.69
N TYR A 52 -12.19 6.22 10.60
CA TYR A 52 -11.73 6.93 9.40
C TYR A 52 -11.17 8.32 9.67
N ARG A 53 -11.60 9.04 10.71
CA ARG A 53 -11.02 10.36 11.06
C ARG A 53 -9.51 10.32 11.33
N HIS A 54 -8.99 9.15 11.68
CA HIS A 54 -7.56 8.91 11.92
C HIS A 54 -6.86 8.34 10.68
N LEU A 55 -7.61 7.85 9.71
CA LEU A 55 -7.11 7.25 8.48
C LEU A 55 -7.09 8.24 7.31
N ASP A 56 -8.04 9.17 7.24
CA ASP A 56 -8.19 10.19 6.18
C ASP A 56 -6.82 10.78 5.80
N PRO A 57 -6.32 10.54 4.57
CA PRO A 57 -7.06 10.16 3.35
C PRO A 57 -7.14 8.67 3.00
N PHE A 58 -6.57 7.77 3.80
CA PHE A 58 -6.53 6.35 3.50
C PHE A 58 -7.89 5.68 3.77
N ILE A 59 -8.42 4.97 2.79
CA ILE A 59 -9.76 4.35 2.85
C ILE A 59 -9.65 2.94 3.44
N MET A 60 -8.75 2.14 2.89
CA MET A 60 -8.48 0.77 3.30
C MET A 60 -7.03 0.41 2.98
N MET A 61 -6.49 -0.58 3.68
CA MET A 61 -5.24 -1.21 3.31
C MET A 61 -5.29 -2.69 3.65
N ASP A 62 -4.94 -3.52 2.68
CA ASP A 62 -4.82 -4.96 2.84
C ASP A 62 -3.37 -5.37 2.64
N GLN A 63 -2.84 -6.16 3.56
CA GLN A 63 -1.65 -6.95 3.30
C GLN A 63 -2.08 -8.24 2.62
N MET A 64 -1.62 -8.44 1.39
CA MET A 64 -1.83 -9.64 0.60
C MET A 64 -0.72 -10.64 0.89
N GLY A 65 -1.04 -11.88 1.22
CA GLY A 65 -0.06 -12.85 1.72
C GLY A 65 0.42 -12.51 3.14
N GLU A 66 1.63 -12.88 3.57
CA GLU A 66 2.64 -13.71 2.92
C GLU A 66 2.13 -15.16 2.72
N VAL A 67 2.15 -15.65 1.48
CA VAL A 67 1.66 -16.98 1.14
C VAL A 67 2.56 -17.62 0.08
N GLU A 68 2.93 -18.88 0.29
CA GLU A 68 3.60 -19.72 -0.70
C GLU A 68 2.52 -20.50 -1.46
N TYR A 69 2.26 -20.14 -2.71
CA TYR A 69 1.30 -20.84 -3.54
C TYR A 69 1.92 -22.07 -4.20
N ALA A 70 1.20 -23.18 -4.25
CA ALA A 70 1.58 -24.33 -5.07
C ALA A 70 1.24 -24.10 -6.56
N PRO A 71 1.82 -24.87 -7.51
CA PRO A 71 1.40 -24.87 -8.91
C PRO A 71 -0.12 -24.95 -9.09
N GLY A 72 -0.68 -24.01 -9.86
CA GLY A 72 -2.11 -23.90 -10.17
C GLY A 72 -2.96 -23.19 -9.12
N GLU A 73 -2.39 -22.82 -7.96
CA GLU A 73 -3.10 -22.09 -6.90
C GLU A 73 -3.13 -20.57 -7.06
N PRO A 74 -2.12 -19.89 -7.65
CA PRO A 74 -2.20 -18.46 -7.87
C PRO A 74 -3.41 -18.13 -8.75
N LYS A 75 -4.30 -17.30 -8.21
CA LYS A 75 -5.45 -16.77 -8.95
C LYS A 75 -5.27 -15.28 -9.12
N GLY A 76 -6.10 -14.67 -9.96
CA GLY A 76 -6.20 -13.22 -10.18
C GLY A 76 -7.50 -12.66 -9.64
N THR A 77 -7.73 -11.39 -9.89
CA THR A 77 -9.07 -10.79 -9.79
C THR A 77 -9.77 -10.89 -11.16
N PRO A 78 -11.10 -10.97 -11.22
CA PRO A 78 -11.82 -10.68 -12.46
C PRO A 78 -11.74 -9.18 -12.78
N TRP A 79 -12.09 -8.82 -14.03
CA TRP A 79 -12.30 -7.42 -14.39
C TRP A 79 -13.31 -6.77 -13.43
N HIS A 80 -12.90 -5.67 -12.81
CA HIS A 80 -13.72 -4.96 -11.84
C HIS A 80 -13.54 -3.44 -11.94
N PRO A 81 -14.57 -2.66 -11.57
CA PRO A 81 -14.50 -1.21 -11.66
C PRO A 81 -13.82 -0.60 -10.43
N HIS A 82 -13.35 0.64 -10.57
CA HIS A 82 -13.10 1.57 -9.46
C HIS A 82 -13.51 2.99 -9.88
N ARG A 83 -13.90 3.86 -8.92
CA ARG A 83 -14.17 5.30 -9.17
C ARG A 83 -13.97 6.13 -7.90
N GLY A 84 -13.34 7.30 -8.07
CA GLY A 84 -13.31 8.38 -7.07
C GLY A 84 -12.13 8.35 -6.09
N PHE A 85 -11.16 7.47 -6.29
CA PHE A 85 -9.98 7.32 -5.43
C PHE A 85 -8.79 6.78 -6.23
N GLU A 86 -7.69 6.47 -5.55
CA GLU A 86 -6.50 5.85 -6.12
C GLU A 86 -6.21 4.50 -5.47
N THR A 87 -5.74 3.52 -6.23
CA THR A 87 -5.21 2.26 -5.69
C THR A 87 -3.69 2.24 -5.81
N VAL A 88 -3.03 1.77 -4.77
CA VAL A 88 -1.58 1.64 -4.69
C VAL A 88 -1.26 0.19 -4.36
N THR A 89 -0.74 -0.54 -5.35
CA THR A 89 -0.32 -1.93 -5.21
C THR A 89 1.21 -1.96 -5.08
N TYR A 90 1.72 -2.33 -3.90
CA TYR A 90 3.15 -2.43 -3.63
C TYR A 90 3.55 -3.88 -3.40
N ILE A 91 4.43 -4.41 -4.24
CA ILE A 91 4.84 -5.82 -4.20
C ILE A 91 6.13 -5.95 -3.39
N VAL A 92 6.10 -6.83 -2.41
CA VAL A 92 7.28 -7.18 -1.59
C VAL A 92 7.97 -8.40 -2.19
N ASP A 93 7.21 -9.47 -2.41
CA ASP A 93 7.65 -10.71 -3.02
C ASP A 93 6.61 -11.19 -4.06
N GLY A 94 7.06 -11.59 -5.24
CA GLY A 94 6.23 -12.13 -6.32
C GLY A 94 6.11 -11.22 -7.54
N ILE A 95 5.26 -11.63 -8.48
CA ILE A 95 5.04 -10.93 -9.75
C ILE A 95 3.54 -10.85 -10.01
N PHE A 96 3.06 -9.71 -10.50
CA PHE A 96 1.67 -9.50 -10.91
C PHE A 96 1.61 -8.78 -12.25
N ASP A 97 0.68 -9.20 -13.11
CA ASP A 97 0.31 -8.45 -14.30
C ASP A 97 -0.97 -7.68 -14.02
N HIS A 98 -1.05 -6.46 -14.55
CA HIS A 98 -2.28 -5.65 -14.51
C HIS A 98 -2.61 -5.11 -15.90
N GLN A 99 -3.89 -4.90 -16.16
CA GLN A 99 -4.39 -4.31 -17.40
C GLN A 99 -5.67 -3.53 -17.15
N ASP A 100 -5.91 -2.46 -17.92
CA ASP A 100 -7.10 -1.63 -17.81
C ASP A 100 -7.81 -1.34 -19.14
N SER A 101 -9.03 -0.79 -19.02
CA SER A 101 -9.89 -0.43 -20.14
C SER A 101 -9.44 0.81 -20.92
N ASN A 102 -8.44 1.54 -20.43
CA ASN A 102 -7.87 2.73 -21.05
C ASN A 102 -6.53 2.44 -21.77
N GLY A 103 -6.15 1.17 -21.88
CA GLY A 103 -4.96 0.70 -22.60
C GLY A 103 -3.67 0.76 -21.78
N GLY A 104 -3.75 1.08 -20.48
CA GLY A 104 -2.65 0.86 -19.57
C GLY A 104 -2.57 -0.60 -19.10
N GLY A 105 -1.56 -0.86 -18.28
CA GLY A 105 -1.20 -2.20 -17.86
C GLY A 105 0.31 -2.39 -17.84
N GLY A 106 0.73 -3.50 -17.26
CA GLY A 106 2.14 -3.84 -17.14
C GLY A 106 2.36 -4.99 -16.16
N THR A 107 3.62 -5.34 -15.99
CA THR A 107 4.07 -6.28 -14.98
C THR A 107 4.71 -5.52 -13.83
N ILE A 108 4.36 -5.87 -12.59
CA ILE A 108 5.00 -5.41 -11.35
C ILE A 108 5.67 -6.59 -10.66
N THR A 109 6.86 -6.35 -10.09
CA THR A 109 7.67 -7.35 -9.40
C THR A 109 8.19 -6.81 -8.07
N ASN A 110 9.00 -7.57 -7.34
CA ASN A 110 9.57 -7.21 -6.04
C ASN A 110 10.08 -5.75 -6.01
N GLY A 111 9.54 -4.97 -5.07
CA GLY A 111 9.89 -3.57 -4.83
C GLY A 111 9.20 -2.57 -5.76
N ASP A 112 8.49 -3.02 -6.81
CA ASP A 112 7.72 -2.14 -7.67
C ASP A 112 6.41 -1.71 -6.99
N THR A 113 5.95 -0.51 -7.33
CA THR A 113 4.66 0.02 -6.93
C THR A 113 3.86 0.43 -8.16
N GLN A 114 2.66 -0.12 -8.32
CA GLN A 114 1.66 0.39 -9.24
C GLN A 114 0.80 1.43 -8.51
N TRP A 115 0.68 2.63 -9.08
CA TRP A 115 -0.21 3.66 -8.57
C TRP A 115 -1.25 4.04 -9.62
N MET A 116 -2.48 3.59 -9.41
CA MET A 116 -3.58 3.84 -10.32
C MET A 116 -4.50 4.92 -9.75
N THR A 117 -4.61 6.05 -10.45
CA THR A 117 -5.67 7.02 -10.20
C THR A 117 -6.93 6.54 -10.90
N ALA A 118 -7.96 6.10 -10.16
CA ALA A 118 -9.22 5.67 -10.77
C ALA A 118 -10.04 6.86 -11.27
N GLY A 119 -10.07 7.98 -10.53
CA GLY A 119 -10.74 9.21 -10.94
C GLY A 119 -12.19 8.97 -11.38
N SER A 120 -12.57 9.45 -12.56
CA SER A 120 -13.90 9.29 -13.18
C SER A 120 -14.29 7.82 -13.42
N GLY A 121 -13.35 6.90 -13.27
CA GLY A 121 -13.53 5.47 -13.21
C GLY A 121 -13.05 4.74 -14.45
N LEU A 122 -12.71 3.48 -14.23
CA LEU A 122 -12.13 2.55 -15.19
C LEU A 122 -12.52 1.11 -14.81
N LEU A 123 -12.31 0.17 -15.72
CA LEU A 123 -12.25 -1.26 -15.42
C LEU A 123 -10.79 -1.71 -15.46
N HIS A 124 -10.40 -2.56 -14.52
CA HIS A 124 -9.08 -3.19 -14.57
C HIS A 124 -9.13 -4.63 -14.07
N ILE A 125 -8.07 -5.35 -14.40
CA ILE A 125 -7.79 -6.71 -13.98
C ILE A 125 -6.37 -6.76 -13.43
N GLU A 126 -6.19 -7.57 -12.40
CA GLU A 126 -4.89 -7.83 -11.83
C GLU A 126 -4.76 -9.36 -11.67
N ALA A 127 -3.80 -9.98 -12.35
CA ALA A 127 -3.68 -11.41 -12.47
C ALA A 127 -2.21 -11.88 -12.34
N PRO A 128 -1.97 -13.07 -11.77
CA PRO A 128 -0.64 -13.66 -11.77
C PRO A 128 -0.23 -14.00 -13.21
N PRO A 129 1.04 -13.79 -13.60
CA PRO A 129 1.55 -14.23 -14.90
C PRO A 129 1.39 -15.74 -15.06
N GLU A 130 1.19 -16.22 -16.30
CA GLU A 130 1.03 -17.66 -16.60
C GLU A 130 2.16 -18.51 -15.99
N GLN A 131 3.40 -18.02 -16.08
CA GLN A 131 4.56 -18.71 -15.51
C GLN A 131 4.41 -18.93 -14.00
N LEU A 132 3.89 -17.94 -13.27
CA LEU A 132 3.67 -18.04 -11.82
C LEU A 132 2.50 -18.98 -11.50
N VAL A 133 1.43 -18.96 -12.31
CA VAL A 133 0.35 -19.95 -12.19
C VAL A 133 0.90 -21.37 -12.35
N MET A 134 1.83 -21.59 -13.27
CA MET A 134 2.44 -22.91 -13.49
C MET A 134 3.43 -23.32 -12.39
N SER A 135 4.23 -22.39 -11.86
CA SER A 135 5.28 -22.72 -10.88
C SER A 135 4.82 -22.66 -9.43
N GLY A 136 3.75 -21.91 -9.13
CA GLY A 136 3.52 -21.40 -7.78
C GLY A 136 4.59 -20.37 -7.40
N GLY A 137 4.66 -20.03 -6.11
CA GLY A 137 5.67 -19.15 -5.55
C GLY A 137 5.16 -18.27 -4.43
N LEU A 138 6.10 -17.60 -3.76
CA LEU A 138 5.82 -16.62 -2.72
C LEU A 138 5.13 -15.38 -3.30
N PHE A 139 4.02 -14.99 -2.67
CA PHE A 139 3.32 -13.75 -2.94
C PHE A 139 3.12 -12.96 -1.65
N HIS A 140 3.60 -11.72 -1.64
CA HIS A 140 3.47 -10.79 -0.53
C HIS A 140 3.43 -9.36 -1.07
N GLY A 141 2.43 -8.59 -0.65
CA GLY A 141 2.31 -7.19 -1.04
C GLY A 141 1.30 -6.43 -0.20
N LEU A 142 1.07 -5.18 -0.56
CA LEU A 142 0.06 -4.31 0.02
C LEU A 142 -0.84 -3.74 -1.07
N GLN A 143 -2.14 -3.70 -0.80
CA GLN A 143 -3.11 -2.91 -1.54
C GLN A 143 -3.57 -1.76 -0.66
N LEU A 144 -3.29 -0.52 -1.05
CA LEU A 144 -3.71 0.69 -0.32
C LEU A 144 -4.68 1.50 -1.18
N TRP A 145 -5.79 1.94 -0.61
CA TRP A 145 -6.70 2.88 -1.27
C TRP A 145 -6.54 4.27 -0.66
N VAL A 146 -6.26 5.26 -1.52
CA VAL A 146 -6.07 6.66 -1.13
C VAL A 146 -7.22 7.48 -1.71
N ASN A 147 -7.97 8.16 -0.85
CA ASN A 147 -9.10 8.98 -1.27
C ASN A 147 -8.64 10.19 -2.09
N LEU A 148 -9.47 10.60 -3.05
CA LEU A 148 -9.31 11.86 -3.78
C LEU A 148 -10.26 12.92 -3.21
N PRO A 149 -9.84 14.20 -3.15
CA PRO A 149 -10.74 15.33 -2.87
C PRO A 149 -11.85 15.40 -3.92
N ALA A 150 -13.01 15.94 -3.54
CA ALA A 150 -14.21 16.02 -4.37
C ALA A 150 -13.94 16.58 -5.78
N LYS A 151 -13.12 17.62 -5.85
CA LYS A 151 -12.73 18.28 -7.10
C LYS A 151 -11.95 17.37 -8.08
N ASP A 152 -11.28 16.33 -7.57
CA ASP A 152 -10.39 15.46 -8.35
C ASP A 152 -11.04 14.08 -8.61
N LYS A 153 -12.14 13.73 -7.93
CA LYS A 153 -12.83 12.43 -8.08
C LYS A 153 -13.31 12.11 -9.49
N MET A 154 -13.48 13.11 -10.35
CA MET A 154 -13.95 12.94 -11.73
C MET A 154 -12.87 13.21 -12.78
N MET A 155 -11.60 13.24 -12.38
CA MET A 155 -10.50 13.41 -13.32
C MET A 155 -10.26 12.15 -14.16
N ALA A 156 -9.55 12.29 -15.28
CA ALA A 156 -9.21 11.16 -16.14
C ALA A 156 -8.37 10.10 -15.38
N PRO A 157 -8.66 8.80 -15.57
CA PRO A 157 -7.82 7.72 -15.08
C PRO A 157 -6.37 7.82 -15.56
N ARG A 158 -5.43 7.38 -14.72
CA ARG A 158 -4.01 7.26 -15.11
C ARG A 158 -3.25 6.28 -14.23
N TYR A 159 -2.06 5.89 -14.69
CA TYR A 159 -1.12 5.03 -13.99
C TYR A 159 0.22 5.70 -13.75
N GLN A 160 0.89 5.25 -12.69
CA GLN A 160 2.30 5.51 -12.44
C GLN A 160 2.95 4.16 -12.10
N ASP A 161 3.92 3.78 -12.91
CA ASP A 161 4.73 2.60 -12.67
C ASP A 161 6.01 3.03 -11.96
N ILE A 162 6.09 2.78 -10.67
CA ILE A 162 7.25 3.11 -9.84
C ILE A 162 8.10 1.85 -9.74
N ARG A 163 9.23 1.84 -10.44
CA ARG A 163 10.16 0.72 -10.41
C ARG A 163 11.00 0.74 -9.13
N SER A 164 11.29 -0.43 -8.57
CA SER A 164 12.10 -0.62 -7.37
C SER A 164 13.41 0.18 -7.39
N GLY A 165 14.10 0.22 -8.53
CA GLY A 165 15.34 0.97 -8.73
C GLY A 165 15.21 2.50 -8.70
N SER A 166 13.99 3.05 -8.72
CA SER A 166 13.72 4.49 -8.64
C SER A 166 13.32 4.97 -7.24
N VAL A 167 13.07 4.04 -6.31
CA VAL A 167 12.65 4.36 -4.94
C VAL A 167 13.79 5.03 -4.18
N GLN A 168 13.49 6.12 -3.49
CA GLN A 168 14.49 6.82 -2.68
C GLN A 168 14.79 5.99 -1.42
N LEU A 169 16.06 5.58 -1.30
CA LEU A 169 16.55 4.80 -0.16
C LEU A 169 17.25 5.72 0.84
N LEU A 170 16.94 5.57 2.12
CA LEU A 170 17.54 6.29 3.23
C LEU A 170 17.90 5.30 4.35
N THR A 171 18.70 5.75 5.32
CA THR A 171 19.05 4.93 6.48
C THR A 171 19.02 5.73 7.79
N SER A 172 18.88 5.04 8.93
CA SER A 172 19.13 5.65 10.24
C SER A 172 20.61 6.03 10.40
N PRO A 173 20.96 6.95 11.34
CA PRO A 173 22.35 7.40 11.52
C PRO A 173 23.37 6.27 11.73
N ASP A 174 22.95 5.20 12.40
CA ASP A 174 23.74 4.01 12.72
C ASP A 174 23.66 2.89 11.67
N GLY A 175 22.87 3.06 10.61
CA GLY A 175 22.65 2.02 9.59
C GLY A 175 21.69 0.90 10.00
N GLY A 176 21.08 0.96 11.19
CA GLY A 176 20.20 -0.08 11.73
C GLY A 176 18.81 -0.14 11.10
N ALA A 177 18.40 0.91 10.39
CA ALA A 177 17.14 0.96 9.65
C ALA A 177 17.38 1.28 8.16
N LEU A 178 16.69 0.58 7.27
CA LEU A 178 16.60 0.87 5.84
C LEU A 178 15.20 1.38 5.52
N LEU A 179 15.11 2.56 4.91
CA LEU A 179 13.87 3.26 4.62
C LEU A 179 13.70 3.40 3.12
N ARG A 180 12.56 2.98 2.60
CA ARG A 180 12.15 3.13 1.19
C ARG A 180 11.05 4.17 1.12
N VAL A 181 11.37 5.38 0.66
CA VAL A 181 10.38 6.44 0.46
C VAL A 181 9.71 6.22 -0.89
N ILE A 182 8.52 5.64 -0.87
CA ILE A 182 7.78 5.21 -2.07
C ILE A 182 7.04 6.42 -2.67
N ALA A 183 6.44 7.25 -1.81
CA ALA A 183 5.75 8.48 -2.20
C ALA A 183 5.83 9.52 -1.09
N GLY A 184 5.68 10.79 -1.47
CA GLY A 184 5.81 11.93 -0.57
C GLY A 184 7.26 12.28 -0.28
N GLU A 185 7.51 12.77 0.92
CA GLU A 185 8.82 13.27 1.33
C GLU A 185 9.12 12.83 2.77
N LEU A 186 10.40 12.57 3.04
CA LEU A 186 10.94 12.29 4.37
C LEU A 186 12.31 12.95 4.56
N ASP A 187 12.42 13.87 5.53
CA ASP A 187 13.65 14.60 5.89
C ASP A 187 14.35 15.31 4.71
N GLY A 188 13.57 15.95 3.84
CA GLY A 188 14.01 16.63 2.63
C GLY A 188 14.25 15.71 1.43
N HIS A 189 13.92 14.42 1.53
CA HIS A 189 14.11 13.44 0.46
C HIS A 189 12.76 12.99 -0.13
N ASP A 190 12.54 13.30 -1.40
CA ASP A 190 11.33 12.95 -2.13
C ASP A 190 11.34 11.48 -2.60
N GLY A 191 10.18 10.82 -2.48
CA GLY A 191 9.89 9.56 -3.16
C GLY A 191 9.40 9.79 -4.59
N PRO A 192 9.48 8.77 -5.47
CA PRO A 192 9.12 8.90 -6.88
C PRO A 192 7.60 9.00 -7.12
N GLY A 193 6.75 8.54 -6.18
CA GLY A 193 5.30 8.56 -6.36
C GLY A 193 4.69 9.96 -6.32
N ILE A 194 3.99 10.32 -7.41
CA ILE A 194 3.26 11.60 -7.52
C ILE A 194 1.89 11.43 -6.89
N THR A 195 1.53 12.33 -5.97
CA THR A 195 0.30 12.23 -5.18
C THR A 195 -0.63 13.41 -5.46
N HIS A 196 -1.93 13.17 -5.42
CA HIS A 196 -2.94 14.25 -5.50
C HIS A 196 -3.30 14.79 -4.13
N THR A 197 -3.57 13.87 -3.22
CA THR A 197 -3.64 14.17 -1.81
C THR A 197 -2.23 14.08 -1.25
N PRO A 198 -1.69 15.13 -0.59
CA PRO A 198 -0.36 15.06 0.00
C PRO A 198 -0.27 13.91 1.00
N ILE A 199 0.53 12.91 0.67
CA ILE A 199 0.80 11.75 1.52
C ILE A 199 2.28 11.39 1.50
N THR A 200 2.72 10.67 2.53
CA THR A 200 4.03 10.04 2.68
C THR A 200 3.80 8.55 2.94
N MET A 201 4.46 7.69 2.14
CA MET A 201 4.46 6.24 2.30
C MET A 201 5.90 5.75 2.36
N VAL A 202 6.27 5.12 3.47
CA VAL A 202 7.63 4.61 3.70
C VAL A 202 7.57 3.16 4.11
N HIS A 203 8.35 2.30 3.47
CA HIS A 203 8.59 0.94 3.92
C HIS A 203 9.93 0.87 4.68
N ALA A 204 9.87 0.63 5.98
CA ALA A 204 11.00 0.60 6.90
C ALA A 204 11.33 -0.83 7.34
N THR A 205 12.59 -1.23 7.14
CA THR A 205 13.17 -2.46 7.68
C THR A 205 14.09 -2.08 8.84
N LEU A 206 13.90 -2.67 10.03
CA LEU A 206 14.74 -2.42 11.20
C LEU A 206 15.38 -3.72 11.66
N ALA A 207 16.72 -3.70 11.76
CA ALA A 207 17.50 -4.80 12.33
C ALA A 207 17.17 -5.01 13.83
N PRO A 208 17.38 -6.20 14.40
CA PRO A 208 17.14 -6.45 15.81
C PRO A 208 17.79 -5.42 16.74
N GLY A 209 16.99 -4.81 17.61
CA GLY A 209 17.42 -3.77 18.55
C GLY A 209 17.60 -2.36 17.95
N ALA A 210 17.46 -2.19 16.64
CA ALA A 210 17.50 -0.87 15.99
C ALA A 210 16.27 -0.03 16.37
N GLU A 211 16.46 1.28 16.45
CA GLU A 211 15.41 2.27 16.69
C GLU A 211 15.62 3.44 15.74
N VAL A 212 14.54 3.94 15.15
CA VAL A 212 14.56 5.14 14.31
C VAL A 212 13.45 6.09 14.76
N THR A 213 13.80 7.37 14.88
CA THR A 213 12.84 8.45 15.07
C THR A 213 12.89 9.36 13.85
N LEU A 214 11.75 9.48 13.18
CA LEU A 214 11.61 10.16 11.91
C LEU A 214 10.90 11.51 12.09
N PRO A 215 11.33 12.56 11.36
CA PRO A 215 10.52 13.77 11.24
C PRO A 215 9.20 13.43 10.55
N TRP A 216 8.12 13.98 11.07
CA TRP A 216 6.79 13.72 10.56
C TRP A 216 5.98 15.00 10.51
N ARG A 217 5.28 15.21 9.40
CA ARG A 217 4.51 16.42 9.20
C ARG A 217 3.36 16.52 10.20
N GLU A 218 3.29 17.65 10.91
CA GLU A 218 2.25 17.88 11.92
C GLU A 218 0.84 17.99 11.31
N ASP A 219 0.76 18.39 10.04
CA ASP A 219 -0.51 18.49 9.31
C ASP A 219 -1.00 17.16 8.72
N PHE A 220 -0.23 16.07 8.89
CA PHE A 220 -0.60 14.72 8.46
C PHE A 220 -1.12 13.90 9.64
N ASN A 221 -1.92 12.87 9.36
CA ASN A 221 -2.06 11.74 10.30
C ASN A 221 -0.77 10.91 10.37
N GLY A 222 -0.70 9.95 11.28
CA GLY A 222 0.44 9.04 11.41
C GLY A 222 -0.04 7.64 11.72
N LEU A 223 0.40 6.68 10.92
CA LEU A 223 0.07 5.26 11.03
C LEU A 223 1.35 4.43 10.86
N ALA A 224 1.44 3.32 11.61
CA ALA A 224 2.47 2.30 11.41
C ALA A 224 1.81 0.93 11.35
N TYR A 225 1.98 0.21 10.25
CA TYR A 225 1.49 -1.15 10.08
C TYR A 225 2.66 -2.14 10.04
N VAL A 226 2.63 -3.14 10.93
CA VAL A 226 3.67 -4.17 11.02
C VAL A 226 3.38 -5.30 10.03
N MET A 227 4.17 -5.40 8.97
CA MET A 227 4.05 -6.44 7.95
C MET A 227 4.73 -7.74 8.33
N ALA A 228 5.77 -7.68 9.17
CA ALA A 228 6.55 -8.83 9.64
C ALA A 228 7.34 -8.45 10.92
N GLY A 229 7.66 -9.44 11.75
CA GLY A 229 8.44 -9.25 12.97
C GLY A 229 7.65 -8.60 14.11
N ARG A 230 8.39 -8.10 15.11
CA ARG A 230 7.85 -7.48 16.34
C ARG A 230 8.74 -6.36 16.87
N GLY A 231 8.15 -5.47 17.63
CA GLY A 231 8.85 -4.33 18.21
C GLY A 231 7.95 -3.44 19.03
N SER A 232 8.25 -2.15 19.02
CA SER A 232 7.48 -1.13 19.71
C SER A 232 7.45 0.18 18.94
N VAL A 233 6.43 1.00 19.22
CA VAL A 233 6.23 2.30 18.58
C VAL A 233 5.94 3.41 19.59
N GLY A 234 6.28 4.64 19.19
CA GLY A 234 6.08 5.86 19.97
C GLY A 234 7.00 5.97 21.19
N ALA A 235 6.98 7.14 21.83
CA ALA A 235 7.80 7.42 23.02
C ALA A 235 7.44 6.50 24.20
N GLU A 236 6.20 6.01 24.26
CA GLU A 236 5.76 5.07 25.30
C GLU A 236 6.18 3.62 25.05
N ARG A 237 6.88 3.33 23.94
CA ARG A 237 7.27 1.97 23.51
C ARG A 237 6.11 0.97 23.55
N ARG A 238 4.99 1.35 22.93
CA ARG A 238 3.82 0.46 22.84
C ARG A 238 4.18 -0.76 21.99
N PRO A 239 4.05 -2.00 22.52
CA PRO A 239 4.39 -3.20 21.76
C PRO A 239 3.52 -3.35 20.52
N VAL A 240 4.13 -3.81 19.43
CA VAL A 240 3.48 -4.15 18.16
C VAL A 240 4.11 -5.40 17.56
N HIS A 241 3.33 -6.16 16.79
CA HIS A 241 3.80 -7.32 16.04
C HIS A 241 3.04 -7.45 14.72
N LEU A 242 3.44 -8.40 13.88
CA LEU A 242 2.79 -8.77 12.61
C LEU A 242 1.27 -8.60 12.65
N GLY A 243 0.75 -7.88 11.66
CA GLY A 243 -0.68 -7.68 11.44
C GLY A 243 -1.29 -6.62 12.36
N GLN A 244 -0.49 -5.80 13.04
CA GLN A 244 -1.00 -4.70 13.86
C GLN A 244 -0.77 -3.33 13.23
N THR A 245 -1.77 -2.48 13.36
CA THR A 245 -1.69 -1.06 13.00
C THR A 245 -1.69 -0.21 14.26
N ALA A 246 -0.68 0.64 14.42
CA ALA A 246 -0.65 1.70 15.41
C ALA A 246 -1.12 3.02 14.80
N VAL A 247 -1.98 3.72 15.53
CA VAL A 247 -2.45 5.06 15.18
C VAL A 247 -1.80 6.07 16.12
N PHE A 248 -1.17 7.09 15.54
CA PHE A 248 -0.49 8.15 16.30
C PHE A 248 -1.34 9.41 16.40
N GLY A 249 -1.15 10.14 17.50
CA GLY A 249 -1.78 11.44 17.75
C GLY A 249 -1.09 12.58 17.01
N ALA A 250 -1.26 13.81 17.50
CA ALA A 250 -0.58 14.99 16.98
C ALA A 250 0.88 15.06 17.48
N GLY A 251 1.76 15.71 16.70
CA GLY A 251 3.18 15.87 16.99
C GLY A 251 4.03 15.82 15.71
N GLY A 252 5.31 16.14 15.81
CA GLY A 252 6.23 16.27 14.69
C GLY A 252 7.17 15.07 14.44
N SER A 253 7.00 13.95 15.15
CA SER A 253 7.88 12.79 14.97
C SER A 253 7.22 11.43 15.23
N LEU A 254 7.71 10.39 14.54
CA LEU A 254 7.32 8.99 14.71
C LEU A 254 8.54 8.15 15.09
N THR A 255 8.40 7.34 16.16
CA THR A 255 9.46 6.41 16.60
C THR A 255 9.01 4.97 16.40
N VAL A 256 9.90 4.15 15.84
CA VAL A 256 9.75 2.70 15.71
C VAL A 256 11.02 2.03 16.19
N ARG A 257 10.88 0.95 16.95
CA ARG A 257 11.99 0.14 17.46
C ARG A 257 11.72 -1.34 17.22
N ALA A 258 12.70 -2.06 16.68
CA ALA A 258 12.69 -3.51 16.64
C ALA A 258 13.06 -4.10 18.01
N ASP A 259 12.42 -5.22 18.39
CA ASP A 259 12.88 -5.99 19.54
C ASP A 259 14.31 -6.52 19.32
N GLU A 260 15.04 -6.72 20.42
CA GLU A 260 16.43 -7.25 20.37
C GLU A 260 16.52 -8.65 19.76
N LYS A 261 15.41 -9.39 19.76
CA LYS A 261 15.30 -10.72 19.17
C LYS A 261 14.05 -10.77 18.33
N GLN A 262 14.18 -11.28 17.11
CA GLN A 262 13.08 -11.59 16.21
C GLN A 262 12.88 -13.10 16.07
N ASP A 263 11.81 -13.53 15.41
CA ASP A 263 11.61 -14.92 15.02
C ASP A 263 12.45 -15.28 13.80
N SER A 264 12.88 -16.53 13.67
CA SER A 264 13.82 -16.93 12.60
C SER A 264 13.28 -16.73 11.19
N HIS A 265 11.95 -16.78 11.01
CA HIS A 265 11.30 -16.60 9.71
C HIS A 265 11.01 -15.11 9.39
N THR A 266 11.16 -14.21 10.37
CA THR A 266 11.07 -12.75 10.18
C THR A 266 12.25 -12.11 10.93
N PRO A 267 13.48 -12.16 10.38
CA PRO A 267 14.69 -11.76 11.11
C PRO A 267 14.77 -10.27 11.43
N ASP A 268 13.98 -9.45 10.74
CA ASP A 268 13.88 -8.00 10.91
C ASP A 268 12.43 -7.59 11.22
N LEU A 269 12.27 -6.37 11.72
CA LEU A 269 10.97 -5.72 11.83
C LEU A 269 10.67 -4.98 10.53
N GLU A 270 9.58 -5.35 9.84
CA GLU A 270 9.13 -4.69 8.60
C GLU A 270 7.86 -3.90 8.87
N VAL A 271 7.92 -2.58 8.66
CA VAL A 271 6.82 -1.65 8.97
C VAL A 271 6.57 -0.73 7.80
N VAL A 272 5.30 -0.56 7.44
CA VAL A 272 4.88 0.52 6.54
C VAL A 272 4.36 1.69 7.36
N LEU A 273 4.95 2.85 7.13
CA LEU A 273 4.60 4.12 7.74
C LEU A 273 3.79 4.93 6.74
N LEU A 274 2.62 5.40 7.16
CA LEU A 274 1.70 6.15 6.33
C LEU A 274 1.30 7.44 7.02
N GLY A 275 1.37 8.52 6.26
CA GLY A 275 0.93 9.84 6.69
C GLY A 275 0.27 10.53 5.53
N GLY A 276 -0.84 11.19 5.77
CA GLY A 276 -1.55 11.95 4.76
C GLY A 276 -2.24 13.13 5.37
N ARG A 277 -2.33 14.22 4.61
CA ARG A 277 -3.13 15.37 4.98
C ARG A 277 -4.60 14.97 4.93
N PRO A 278 -5.35 15.03 6.04
CA PRO A 278 -6.77 14.72 6.02
C PRO A 278 -7.51 15.64 5.05
N ILE A 279 -8.33 15.06 4.18
CA ILE A 279 -9.16 15.78 3.19
C ILE A 279 -10.30 16.52 3.90
N ARG A 280 -10.86 15.92 4.96
CA ARG A 280 -11.96 16.49 5.77
C ARG A 280 -13.23 16.78 4.96
N GLU A 281 -13.49 15.96 3.96
CA GLU A 281 -14.74 15.97 3.20
C GLU A 281 -15.61 14.75 3.55
N PRO A 282 -16.93 14.82 3.35
CA PRO A 282 -17.78 13.63 3.44
C PRO A 282 -17.29 12.53 2.49
N MET A 283 -17.37 11.28 2.94
CA MET A 283 -17.05 10.10 2.15
C MET A 283 -18.26 9.16 2.13
N ALA A 284 -18.80 8.91 0.94
CA ALA A 284 -19.78 7.88 0.67
C ALA A 284 -19.06 6.72 -0.03
N HIS A 285 -18.95 5.58 0.65
CA HIS A 285 -18.27 4.39 0.15
C HIS A 285 -19.25 3.23 0.03
N TYR A 286 -19.29 2.60 -1.14
CA TYR A 286 -20.00 1.35 -1.34
C TYR A 286 -19.28 0.50 -2.41
N GLY A 287 -18.74 -0.65 -1.98
CA GLY A 287 -17.99 -1.57 -2.83
C GLY A 287 -16.81 -0.86 -3.54
N PRO A 288 -16.73 -0.90 -4.88
CA PRO A 288 -15.64 -0.31 -5.67
C PRO A 288 -15.75 1.21 -5.90
N PHE A 289 -16.72 1.89 -5.28
CA PHE A 289 -16.96 3.31 -5.53
C PHE A 289 -16.83 4.11 -4.24
N VAL A 290 -16.03 5.19 -4.30
CA VAL A 290 -15.83 6.12 -3.18
C VAL A 290 -16.07 7.54 -3.66
N MET A 291 -17.25 8.06 -3.35
CA MET A 291 -17.70 9.41 -3.71
C MET A 291 -17.88 10.28 -2.45
N ASN A 292 -18.42 11.50 -2.57
CA ASN A 292 -18.71 12.35 -1.41
C ASN A 292 -20.17 12.20 -0.94
N THR A 293 -21.10 11.91 -1.84
CA THR A 293 -22.55 11.84 -1.58
C THR A 293 -23.17 10.52 -2.03
N ARG A 294 -24.38 10.22 -1.54
CA ARG A 294 -25.13 9.01 -1.94
C ARG A 294 -25.59 9.10 -3.39
N GLU A 295 -25.94 10.29 -3.84
CA GLU A 295 -26.37 10.59 -5.20
C GLU A 295 -25.23 10.33 -6.19
N GLU A 296 -24.01 10.72 -5.86
CA GLU A 296 -22.82 10.41 -6.67
C GLU A 296 -22.50 8.90 -6.71
N LEU A 297 -22.69 8.18 -5.60
CA LEU A 297 -22.57 6.71 -5.59
C LEU A 297 -23.62 6.07 -6.51
N GLN A 298 -24.86 6.53 -6.45
CA GLN A 298 -25.93 6.03 -7.34
C GLN A 298 -25.58 6.30 -8.80
N GLN A 299 -25.06 7.49 -9.12
CA GLN A 299 -24.58 7.80 -10.47
C GLN A 299 -23.43 6.88 -10.90
N ALA A 300 -22.49 6.55 -10.00
CA ALA A 300 -21.40 5.60 -10.28
C ALA A 300 -21.92 4.21 -10.64
N PHE A 301 -22.90 3.71 -9.90
CA PHE A 301 -23.57 2.45 -10.21
C PHE A 301 -24.28 2.46 -11.56
N GLU A 302 -25.04 3.52 -11.84
CA GLU A 302 -25.73 3.66 -13.12
C GLU A 302 -24.75 3.75 -14.29
N ASP A 303 -23.64 4.47 -14.12
CA ASP A 303 -22.61 4.59 -15.14
C ASP A 303 -21.94 3.25 -15.42
N PHE A 304 -21.61 2.48 -14.38
CA PHE A 304 -21.08 1.12 -14.51
C PHE A 304 -22.06 0.20 -15.26
N GLN A 305 -23.33 0.16 -14.85
CA GLN A 305 -24.36 -0.66 -15.49
C GLN A 305 -24.59 -0.29 -16.96
N LYS A 306 -24.40 0.98 -17.32
CA LYS A 306 -24.51 1.50 -18.69
C LYS A 306 -23.21 1.36 -19.49
N GLY A 307 -22.16 0.74 -18.94
CA GLY A 307 -20.86 0.53 -19.61
C GLY A 307 -20.04 1.81 -19.79
N ARG A 308 -20.26 2.84 -18.96
CA ARG A 308 -19.60 4.16 -19.06
C ARG A 308 -18.28 4.25 -18.31
N LEU A 309 -17.87 3.19 -17.62
CA LEU A 309 -16.56 3.09 -16.94
C LEU A 309 -15.49 2.43 -17.81
N GLY A 310 -15.71 2.38 -19.12
CA GLY A 310 -14.88 1.63 -20.05
C GLY A 310 -15.46 0.26 -20.38
N THR A 311 -14.84 -0.39 -21.35
CA THR A 311 -15.21 -1.72 -21.83
C THR A 311 -14.00 -2.62 -21.67
N VAL A 312 -14.22 -3.87 -21.27
CA VAL A 312 -13.17 -4.89 -21.25
C VAL A 312 -12.61 -5.02 -22.67
N PRO A 313 -11.29 -4.83 -22.88
CA PRO A 313 -10.67 -4.99 -24.19
C PRO A 313 -10.91 -6.39 -24.76
N ALA A 314 -11.16 -6.48 -26.06
CA ALA A 314 -11.25 -7.77 -26.73
C ALA A 314 -9.87 -8.47 -26.69
N VAL A 315 -9.82 -9.72 -26.23
CA VAL A 315 -8.59 -10.52 -26.27
C VAL A 315 -8.32 -10.92 -27.72
N HIS A 316 -7.47 -10.17 -28.42
CA HIS A 316 -6.96 -10.60 -29.72
C HIS A 316 -5.79 -11.56 -29.51
N GLY A 317 -6.04 -12.88 -29.57
CA GLY A 317 -4.94 -13.85 -29.51
C GLY A 317 -5.25 -15.30 -29.14
N MET A 318 -6.45 -15.66 -28.69
CA MET A 318 -6.82 -17.08 -28.55
C MET A 318 -7.66 -17.51 -29.74
N SER A 319 -7.00 -18.10 -30.74
CA SER A 319 -7.69 -18.88 -31.78
C SER A 319 -8.50 -19.97 -31.09
N GLY A 320 -9.81 -19.83 -31.14
CA GLY A 320 -10.75 -20.87 -30.74
C GLY A 320 -10.64 -22.06 -31.69
N GLU A 321 -9.84 -23.04 -31.32
CA GLU A 321 -10.08 -24.43 -31.67
C GLU A 321 -10.36 -25.17 -30.35
N GLY A 322 -11.65 -25.23 -30.00
CA GLY A 322 -12.09 -26.23 -29.03
C GLY A 322 -11.87 -27.62 -29.62
N PRO A 323 -11.46 -28.63 -28.82
CA PRO A 323 -11.42 -29.99 -29.32
C PRO A 323 -12.85 -30.43 -29.60
N GLY A 324 -13.15 -30.63 -30.88
CA GLY A 324 -14.41 -31.21 -31.34
C GLY A 324 -14.46 -32.71 -31.06
N ALA A 325 -15.70 -33.15 -30.78
CA ALA A 325 -16.22 -34.53 -30.72
C ALA A 325 -15.71 -35.45 -29.61
#